data_AF-A0A831QKF2-F1
#
_entry.id   AF-A0A831QKF2-F1
#
_cell.length_a   1.000
_cell.length_b   1.000
_cell.length_c   1.000
_cell.angle_alpha   90.00
_cell.angle_beta   90.00
_cell.angle_gamma   90.00
#
_symmetry.space_group_name_H-M   'P 1'
#
loop_
_entity.id
_entity.type
_entity.pdbx_description
1 polymer ?
#
loop_
_entity_poly.entity_id
_entity_poly.type
_entity_poly.pdbx_seq_one_letter_code
_entity_poly.pdbx_strand_id
1 'polypeptide(L)' 'MSEQKTNQEMPIFRLQKLYIKDLSFENPGAPEIFLAHGQEPKVDFNLQLNNQKIDDDNWEVSIAITAKVMDKNTDETVMF' A
#
# COMPACT_ATOMS: atom_id res chain seq x y z
N MET A 1 -20.89 48.76 12.83
CA MET A 1 -21.29 47.36 12.99
C MET A 1 -20.04 46.53 12.79
N SER A 2 -19.61 45.84 13.84
CA SER A 2 -18.32 45.15 13.91
C SER A 2 -18.35 43.85 13.10
N GLU A 3 -17.44 43.72 12.14
CA GLU A 3 -17.18 42.46 11.45
C GLU A 3 -16.48 41.50 12.44
N GLN A 4 -17.22 40.53 12.97
CA GLN A 4 -16.62 39.39 13.66
C GLN A 4 -15.96 38.48 12.61
N LYS A 5 -14.63 38.55 12.50
CA LYS A 5 -13.85 37.53 11.81
C LYS A 5 -13.90 36.23 12.62
N THR A 6 -14.67 35.26 12.15
CA THR A 6 -14.62 33.89 12.62
C THR A 6 -13.23 33.33 12.28
N ASN A 7 -12.32 33.30 13.25
CA ASN A 7 -11.03 32.66 13.11
C ASN A 7 -11.25 31.14 13.15
N GLN A 8 -11.62 30.55 12.02
CA GLN A 8 -11.68 29.09 11.87
C GLN A 8 -10.23 28.59 11.85
N GLU A 9 -9.79 27.99 12.96
CA GLU A 9 -8.50 27.33 13.01
C GLU A 9 -8.46 26.25 11.91
N MET A 10 -7.54 26.44 10.96
CA MET A 10 -7.36 25.47 9.88
C MET A 10 -6.80 24.18 10.46
N PRO A 11 -7.33 23.01 10.06
CA PRO A 11 -6.80 21.73 10.52
C PRO A 11 -5.32 21.61 10.13
N ILE A 12 -4.48 21.29 11.12
CA ILE A 12 -3.04 21.15 10.94
C ILE A 12 -2.71 19.68 10.73
N PHE A 13 -2.10 19.36 9.58
CA PHE A 13 -1.53 18.04 9.29
C PHE A 13 0.00 18.11 9.32
N ARG A 14 0.65 17.23 10.07
CA ARG A 14 2.13 17.13 10.12
C ARG A 14 2.55 15.66 10.02
N LEU A 15 3.42 15.35 9.06
CA LEU A 15 4.07 14.05 8.95
C LEU A 15 5.23 13.97 9.94
N GLN A 16 5.13 13.10 10.95
CA GLN A 16 6.19 12.91 11.94
C GLN A 16 7.29 11.98 11.41
N LYS A 17 6.89 10.79 10.93
CA LYS A 17 7.78 9.75 10.42
C LYS A 17 7.10 9.01 9.28
N LEU A 18 7.91 8.54 8.33
CA LEU A 18 7.50 7.62 7.28
C LEU A 18 8.47 6.44 7.30
N TYR A 19 7.93 5.23 7.40
CA TYR A 19 8.75 4.04 7.52
C TYR A 19 7.99 2.80 7.00
N ILE A 20 8.74 1.74 6.68
CA ILE A 20 8.19 0.45 6.25
C ILE A 20 8.01 -0.42 7.50
N LYS A 21 6.79 -0.91 7.70
CA LYS A 21 6.48 -1.84 8.81
C LYS A 21 6.81 -3.29 8.46
N ASP A 22 6.54 -3.67 7.22
CA ASP A 22 6.73 -5.02 6.72
C ASP A 22 7.02 -4.97 5.20
N LEU A 23 7.85 -5.90 4.74
CA LEU A 23 8.18 -6.08 3.33
C LEU A 23 8.47 -7.56 3.09
N SER A 24 7.73 -8.13 2.15
CA SER A 24 7.97 -9.47 1.62
C SER A 24 8.02 -9.41 0.10
N PHE A 25 8.77 -10.34 -0.48
CA PHE A 25 8.85 -10.57 -1.91
C PHE A 25 9.22 -12.02 -2.12
N GLU A 26 8.43 -12.74 -2.91
CA GLU A 26 8.69 -14.13 -3.25
C GLU A 26 8.42 -14.40 -4.73
N ASN A 27 9.32 -15.17 -5.34
CA ASN A 27 9.18 -15.64 -6.72
C ASN A 27 9.44 -17.16 -6.77
N PRO A 28 8.42 -17.98 -6.50
CA PRO A 28 8.55 -19.43 -6.51
C PRO A 28 8.93 -20.01 -7.88
N GLY A 29 8.61 -19.29 -8.96
CA GLY A 29 8.90 -19.71 -10.34
C GLY A 29 10.31 -19.36 -10.82
N ALA A 30 11.15 -18.75 -9.97
CA ALA A 30 12.51 -18.42 -10.35
C ALA A 30 13.45 -19.65 -10.30
N PRO A 31 14.36 -19.81 -11.29
CA PRO A 31 14.58 -18.94 -12.44
C PRO A 31 13.77 -19.33 -13.71
N GLU A 32 13.06 -20.46 -13.72
CA GLU A 32 12.41 -21.02 -14.91
C GLU A 32 11.42 -20.04 -15.58
N ILE A 33 10.81 -19.14 -14.80
CA ILE A 33 9.91 -18.10 -15.30
C ILE A 33 10.53 -17.22 -16.40
N PHE A 34 11.87 -17.07 -16.43
CA PHE A 34 12.55 -16.30 -17.47
C PHE A 34 12.51 -16.96 -18.86
N LEU A 35 12.16 -18.24 -18.95
CA LEU A 35 12.00 -18.98 -20.21
C LEU A 35 10.58 -18.84 -20.80
N ALA A 36 9.62 -18.36 -20.01
CA ALA A 36 8.26 -18.14 -20.48
C ALA A 36 8.23 -16.96 -21.48
N HIS A 37 7.97 -17.27 -22.75
CA HIS A 37 7.86 -16.28 -23.82
C HIS A 37 6.39 -15.96 -24.13
N GLY A 38 6.05 -14.67 -24.19
CA GLY A 38 4.77 -14.20 -24.74
C GLY A 38 3.56 -14.30 -23.81
N GLN A 39 3.74 -14.48 -22.50
CA GLN A 39 2.65 -14.42 -21.54
C GLN A 39 2.49 -13.00 -20.97
N GLU A 40 1.30 -12.43 -21.14
CA GLU A 40 0.90 -11.26 -20.36
C GLU A 40 0.47 -11.74 -18.96
N PRO A 41 1.18 -11.34 -17.90
CA PRO A 41 0.82 -11.76 -16.56
C PRO A 41 -0.48 -11.09 -16.10
N LYS A 42 -1.27 -11.81 -15.32
CA LYS A 42 -2.41 -11.23 -14.60
C LYS A 42 -1.93 -10.73 -13.25
N VAL A 43 -2.21 -9.47 -12.94
CA VAL A 43 -1.89 -8.88 -11.63
C VAL A 43 -3.18 -8.75 -10.83
N ASP A 44 -3.20 -9.36 -9.65
CA ASP A 44 -4.20 -9.12 -8.60
C ASP A 44 -3.61 -8.15 -7.57
N PHE A 45 -4.37 -7.10 -7.23
CA PHE A 45 -3.91 -6.00 -6.40
C PHE A 45 -4.90 -5.74 -5.27
N ASN A 46 -4.41 -5.82 -4.03
CA ASN A 46 -5.19 -5.56 -2.83
C ASN A 46 -4.54 -4.43 -2.01
N LEU A 47 -5.37 -3.48 -1.58
CA LEU A 47 -4.98 -2.33 -0.76
C LEU A 47 -5.75 -2.36 0.54
N GLN A 48 -5.04 -2.32 1.67
CA GLN A 48 -5.64 -2.22 3.00
C GLN A 48 -5.13 -0.97 3.71
N LEU A 49 -6.06 -0.18 4.22
CA LEU A 49 -5.77 1.00 5.03
C LEU A 49 -6.10 0.70 6.48
N ASN A 50 -5.13 0.89 7.36
CA ASN A 50 -5.33 0.82 8.80
C ASN A 50 -4.91 2.14 9.45
N ASN A 51 -5.66 2.55 10.46
CA ASN A 51 -5.38 3.73 11.27
C ASN A 51 -5.38 3.33 12.74
N GLN A 52 -4.40 3.85 13.49
CA GLN A 52 -4.26 3.58 14.90
C GLN A 52 -3.92 4.88 15.61
N LYS A 53 -4.72 5.26 16.61
CA LYS A 53 -4.37 6.37 17.51
C LYS A 53 -3.20 5.92 18.39
N ILE A 54 -2.12 6.69 18.41
CA ILE A 54 -0.93 6.41 19.23
C ILE A 54 -1.03 7.17 20.55
N ASP A 55 -1.38 8.46 20.48
CA ASP A 55 -1.66 9.34 21.60
C ASP A 55 -2.65 10.43 21.16
N ASP A 56 -2.86 11.46 21.97
CA ASP A 56 -3.87 12.49 21.71
C ASP A 56 -3.63 13.32 20.45
N ASP A 57 -2.37 13.52 20.07
CA ASP A 57 -1.98 14.35 18.92
C ASP A 57 -1.45 13.52 17.74
N ASN A 58 -1.13 12.24 17.95
CA ASN A 58 -0.46 11.40 16.96
C ASN A 58 -1.29 10.20 16.52
N TRP A 59 -1.30 10.00 15.20
CA TRP A 59 -1.90 8.85 14.54
C TRP A 59 -0.85 8.12 13.72
N GLU A 60 -0.89 6.80 13.75
CA GLU A 60 -0.22 5.97 12.78
C GLU A 60 -1.21 5.56 11.70
N VAL A 61 -0.84 5.83 10.45
CA VAL A 61 -1.58 5.40 9.27
C VAL A 61 -0.69 4.43 8.51
N SER A 62 -1.14 3.19 8.37
CA SER A 62 -0.42 2.15 7.63
C SER A 62 -1.21 1.73 6.40
N ILE A 63 -0.52 1.69 5.27
CA ILE A 63 -1.05 1.19 4.01
C ILE A 63 -0.34 -0.12 3.72
N ALA A 64 -1.09 -1.21 3.66
CA ALA A 64 -0.59 -2.51 3.23
C ALA A 64 -1.03 -2.75 1.78
N ILE A 65 -0.05 -3.07 0.93
CA ILE A 65 -0.26 -3.38 -0.47
C ILE A 65 0.17 -4.83 -0.68
N THR A 66 -0.70 -5.63 -1.29
CA THR A 66 -0.37 -6.99 -1.73
C THR A 66 -0.62 -7.08 -3.22
N ALA A 67 0.42 -7.42 -3.98
CA ALA A 67 0.33 -7.60 -5.42
C ALA A 67 0.71 -9.04 -5.76
N LYS A 68 -0.20 -9.80 -6.36
CA LYS A 68 0.06 -11.17 -6.80
C LYS A 68 0.07 -11.23 -8.31
N VAL A 69 1.11 -11.81 -8.87
CA VAL A 69 1.24 -12.01 -10.31
C VAL A 69 0.97 -13.49 -10.60
N MET A 70 0.05 -13.76 -11.51
CA MET A 70 -0.36 -15.11 -11.89
C MET A 70 -0.19 -15.33 -13.40
N ASP A 71 0.16 -16.56 -13.78
CA ASP A 71 0.10 -17.00 -15.18
C ASP A 71 -1.36 -17.18 -15.57
N LYS A 72 -1.76 -16.55 -16.68
CA LYS A 72 -3.11 -16.56 -17.22
C LYS A 72 -3.58 -17.96 -17.65
N ASN A 73 -2.66 -18.87 -17.96
CA ASN A 73 -2.98 -20.19 -18.50
C ASN A 73 -3.10 -21.27 -17.42
N THR A 74 -2.39 -21.13 -16.31
CA THR A 74 -2.33 -22.14 -15.24
C THR A 74 -2.95 -21.66 -13.92
N ASP A 75 -3.28 -20.37 -13.79
CA ASP A 75 -3.69 -19.72 -12.53
C ASP A 75 -2.67 -19.94 -11.38
N GLU A 76 -1.44 -20.35 -11.72
CA GLU A 76 -0.37 -20.53 -10.75
C GLU A 76 0.20 -19.17 -10.33
N THR A 77 0.44 -19.03 -9.03
CA THR A 77 1.05 -17.82 -8.47
C THR A 77 2.52 -17.79 -8.84
N VAL A 78 2.89 -16.79 -9.64
CA VAL A 78 4.25 -16.59 -10.13
C VAL A 78 5.03 -15.71 -9.16
N MET A 79 4.39 -14.72 -8.54
CA MET A 79 5.04 -13.78 -7.62
C MET A 79 4.04 -13.19 -6.63
N PHE A 80 4.53 -12.86 -5.42
CA PHE A 80 3.80 -12.10 -4.40
C PHE A 80 4.74 -11.19 -3.60
#